data_AF-A0A950AY93-F1
#
_entry.id   AF-A0A950AY93-F1
#
_cell.length_a   1.000
_cell.length_b   1.000
_cell.length_c   1.000
_cell.angle_alpha   90.00
_cell.angle_beta   90.00
_cell.angle_gamma   90.00
#
_symmetry.space_group_name_H-M   'P 1'
#
loop_
_entity.id
_entity.type
_entity.pdbx_description
1 polymer ?
#
loop_
_entity_poly.entity_id
_entity_poly.type
_entity_poly.pdbx_seq_one_letter_code
_entity_poly.pdbx_strand_id
1 'polypeptide(L)'
;MADLQATDGTHEWISFEDPDEERTWVFDVTFMLSHWGCIFGRGCQGVLTEPAPELVHGCCSYGAHFVDAADRRRVERAARTLTDDQWQFKKKGLQRG
;
A
#
# COMPACT_ATOMS: atom_id res chain seq x y z
N MET A 1 25.69 -8.43 12.28
CA MET A 1 24.32 -8.14 11.79
C MET A 1 24.12 -9.07 10.62
N ALA A 2 23.23 -10.06 10.75
CA ALA A 2 23.07 -11.09 9.72
C ALA A 2 22.63 -10.44 8.41
N ASP A 3 23.35 -10.76 7.35
CA ASP A 3 23.08 -10.32 5.99
C ASP A 3 21.80 -11.04 5.53
N LEU A 4 20.64 -10.36 5.66
CA LEU A 4 19.35 -10.82 5.14
C LEU A 4 19.33 -10.60 3.62
N GLN A 5 20.24 -11.23 2.90
CA GLN A 5 20.11 -11.36 1.46
C GLN A 5 19.13 -12.49 1.19
N ALA A 6 18.00 -12.17 0.56
CA ALA A 6 16.99 -13.14 0.16
C ALA A 6 17.64 -14.23 -0.71
N THR A 7 17.91 -15.38 -0.12
CA THR A 7 18.45 -16.55 -0.81
C THR A 7 17.35 -17.20 -1.64
N ASP A 8 17.61 -17.38 -2.94
CA ASP A 8 17.03 -18.37 -3.86
C ASP A 8 15.50 -18.63 -3.93
N GLY A 9 14.67 -17.75 -3.40
CA GLY A 9 13.20 -17.94 -3.38
C GLY A 9 12.70 -18.65 -2.12
N THR A 10 13.54 -18.77 -1.10
CA THR A 10 13.11 -19.19 0.24
C THR A 10 12.43 -18.02 0.96
N HIS A 11 11.19 -18.22 1.40
CA HIS A 11 10.40 -17.22 2.14
C HIS A 11 10.12 -17.70 3.56
N GLU A 12 10.29 -16.80 4.53
CA GLU A 12 9.87 -16.98 5.92
C GLU A 12 8.49 -16.34 6.11
N TRP A 13 7.54 -17.13 6.63
CA TRP A 13 6.16 -16.72 6.83
C TRP A 13 5.81 -16.76 8.32
N ILE A 14 5.06 -15.77 8.78
CA ILE A 14 4.42 -15.78 10.10
C ILE A 14 2.90 -15.78 9.92
N SER A 15 2.21 -16.60 10.71
CA SER A 15 0.76 -16.61 10.75
C SER A 15 0.22 -16.63 12.17
N PHE A 16 -0.97 -16.06 12.35
CA PHE A 16 -1.73 -16.11 13.58
C PHE A 16 -3.22 -15.95 13.30
N GLU A 17 -4.04 -16.54 14.16
CA GLU A 17 -5.50 -16.43 14.09
C GLU A 17 -5.95 -15.05 14.55
N ASP A 18 -6.99 -14.52 13.90
CA ASP A 18 -7.68 -13.34 14.38
C ASP A 18 -8.49 -13.66 15.65
N PRO A 19 -8.40 -12.85 16.71
CA PRO A 19 -9.12 -13.13 17.95
C PRO A 19 -10.64 -12.91 17.85
N ASP A 20 -11.10 -12.12 16.88
CA ASP A 20 -12.49 -11.64 16.78
C ASP A 20 -13.23 -12.24 15.57
N GLU A 21 -12.51 -12.79 14.58
CA GLU A 21 -13.09 -13.28 13.31
C GLU A 21 -12.52 -14.64 12.88
N GLU A 22 -13.29 -15.43 12.12
CA GLU A 22 -12.83 -16.71 11.55
C GLU A 22 -11.89 -16.49 10.35
N ARG A 23 -10.69 -15.96 10.61
CA ARG A 23 -9.64 -15.71 9.61
C ARG A 23 -8.24 -15.93 10.19
N THR A 24 -7.32 -16.39 9.34
CA THR A 24 -5.88 -16.46 9.66
C THR A 24 -5.14 -15.34 8.93
N TRP A 25 -4.37 -14.54 9.66
CA TRP A 25 -3.45 -13.58 9.08
C TRP A 25 -2.15 -14.28 8.69
N VAL A 26 -1.62 -14.00 7.50
CA VAL A 26 -0.38 -14.58 6.98
C VAL A 26 0.49 -13.48 6.39
N PHE A 27 1.73 -13.37 6.84
CA PHE A 27 2.67 -12.33 6.41
C PHE A 27 3.99 -12.92 5.94
N ASP A 28 4.51 -12.39 4.83
CA ASP A 28 5.84 -12.69 4.29
C ASP A 28 6.89 -11.85 5.01
N VAL A 29 7.58 -12.43 5.99
CA VAL A 29 8.61 -11.75 6.78
C VAL A 29 9.82 -11.42 5.90
N THR A 30 10.15 -12.28 4.94
CA THR A 30 11.24 -12.06 3.99
C THR A 30 10.99 -10.79 3.16
N PHE A 31 9.77 -10.61 2.63
CA PHE A 31 9.41 -9.39 1.91
C PHE A 31 9.41 -8.16 2.82
N MET A 32 8.81 -8.26 4.02
CA MET A 32 8.72 -7.13 4.96
C MET A 32 10.08 -6.61 5.43
N LEU A 33 11.08 -7.49 5.54
CA LEU A 33 12.45 -7.14 5.93
C LEU A 33 13.38 -6.90 4.74
N SER A 34 12.88 -6.99 3.51
CA SER A 34 13.67 -6.75 2.30
C SER A 34 14.01 -5.27 2.12
N HIS A 35 14.94 -4.99 1.21
CA HIS A 35 15.24 -3.63 0.75
C HIS A 35 14.23 -3.10 -0.28
N TRP A 36 13.08 -3.75 -0.45
CA TRP A 36 12.07 -3.28 -1.40
C TRP A 36 11.55 -1.89 -1.01
N GLY A 37 11.53 -0.98 -1.96
CA GLY A 37 11.02 0.38 -1.79
C GLY A 37 10.10 0.77 -2.93
N CYS A 38 8.98 1.41 -2.61
CA CYS A 38 8.05 1.90 -3.63
C CYS A 38 8.74 2.93 -4.54
N ILE A 39 8.70 2.71 -5.85
CA ILE A 39 9.24 3.59 -6.88
C ILE A 39 8.15 4.42 -7.58
N PHE A 40 6.99 4.62 -6.95
CA PHE A 40 5.96 5.50 -7.48
C PHE A 40 6.54 6.90 -7.75
N GLY A 41 6.23 7.46 -8.93
CA GLY A 41 6.80 8.72 -9.41
C GLY A 41 8.29 8.67 -9.82
N ARG A 42 8.95 7.51 -9.72
CA ARG A 42 10.36 7.29 -10.08
C ARG A 42 10.54 6.24 -11.18
N GLY A 43 9.58 6.14 -12.10
CA GLY A 43 9.63 5.19 -13.23
C GLY A 43 8.91 3.86 -12.98
N CYS A 44 7.92 3.83 -12.09
CA CYS A 44 7.06 2.66 -11.89
C CYS A 44 6.40 2.23 -13.22
N GLN A 45 6.54 0.96 -13.59
CA GLN A 45 5.98 0.37 -14.82
C GLN A 45 4.50 -0.04 -14.68
N GLY A 46 3.99 0.04 -13.47
CA GLY A 46 2.67 -0.44 -13.10
C GLY A 46 2.57 -1.95 -12.90
N VAL A 47 1.35 -2.43 -12.69
CA VAL A 47 1.04 -3.83 -12.29
C VAL A 47 0.03 -4.52 -13.22
N LEU A 48 -0.22 -3.94 -14.39
CA LEU A 48 -1.04 -4.57 -15.44
C LEU A 48 -0.23 -5.65 -16.16
N THR A 49 -0.90 -6.42 -17.04
CA THR A 49 -0.24 -7.49 -17.82
C THR A 49 0.96 -6.99 -18.62
N GLU A 50 0.84 -5.80 -19.20
CA GLU A 50 1.92 -5.12 -19.92
C GLU A 50 2.33 -3.85 -19.16
N PRO A 51 3.60 -3.41 -19.25
CA PRO A 51 4.04 -2.14 -18.69
C PRO A 51 3.18 -0.97 -19.17
N ALA A 52 2.67 -0.17 -18.23
CA ALA A 52 1.82 0.99 -18.50
C ALA A 52 2.24 2.20 -17.63
N PRO A 53 3.50 2.66 -17.75
CA PRO A 53 4.03 3.74 -16.92
C PRO A 53 3.24 5.07 -17.07
N GLU A 54 2.60 5.29 -18.22
CA GLU A 54 1.79 6.47 -18.52
C GLU A 54 0.50 6.56 -17.68
N LEU A 55 -0.03 5.43 -17.22
CA LEU A 55 -1.22 5.40 -16.36
C LEU A 55 -0.89 5.72 -14.90
N VAL A 56 0.39 5.62 -14.53
CA VAL A 56 0.87 5.85 -13.16
C VAL A 56 0.14 4.94 -12.13
N HIS A 57 -0.29 3.75 -12.57
CA HIS A 57 -0.97 2.76 -11.76
C HIS A 57 0.04 1.80 -11.11
N GLY A 58 0.44 2.05 -9.87
CA GLY A 58 1.32 1.14 -9.11
C GLY A 58 0.56 0.02 -8.39
N CYS A 59 1.25 -0.79 -7.59
CA CYS A 59 0.61 -1.76 -6.68
C CYS A 59 -0.48 -1.14 -5.78
N CYS A 60 -0.37 0.17 -5.49
CA CYS A 60 -1.37 0.93 -4.75
C CYS A 60 -2.74 1.02 -5.46
N SER A 61 -2.82 0.95 -6.79
CA SER A 61 -4.11 1.03 -7.50
C SER A 61 -4.96 -0.23 -7.32
N TYR A 62 -4.34 -1.34 -6.92
CA TYR A 62 -5.01 -2.60 -6.58
C TYR A 62 -5.13 -2.85 -5.08
N GLY A 63 -4.25 -2.22 -4.28
CA GLY A 63 -4.17 -2.48 -2.84
C GLY A 63 -4.90 -1.47 -1.96
N ALA A 64 -5.15 -0.25 -2.44
CA ALA A 64 -5.69 0.84 -1.61
C ALA A 64 -7.23 0.88 -1.66
N HIS A 65 -7.86 -0.09 -1.02
CA HIS A 65 -9.32 -0.15 -0.89
C HIS A 65 -9.77 0.10 0.56
N PHE A 66 -10.96 0.68 0.72
CA PHE A 66 -11.61 0.76 2.04
C PHE A 66 -12.19 -0.60 2.39
N VAL A 67 -11.89 -1.08 3.59
CA VAL A 67 -12.43 -2.36 4.06
C VAL A 67 -13.90 -2.21 4.47
N ASP A 68 -14.25 -1.10 5.12
CA ASP A 68 -15.61 -0.80 5.55
C ASP A 68 -15.90 0.70 5.66
N ALA A 69 -17.10 1.05 6.12
CA ALA A 69 -17.50 2.43 6.33
C ALA A 69 -16.74 3.12 7.48
N ALA A 70 -16.26 2.37 8.48
CA ALA A 70 -15.49 2.92 9.58
C ALA A 70 -14.07 3.32 9.12
N ASP A 71 -13.43 2.48 8.31
CA ASP A 71 -12.14 2.72 7.69
C ASP A 71 -12.20 3.93 6.75
N ARG A 72 -13.23 4.00 5.90
CA ARG A 72 -13.48 5.20 5.07
C ARG A 72 -13.58 6.46 5.92
N ARG A 73 -14.40 6.46 6.98
CA ARG A 73 -14.55 7.62 7.88
C ARG A 73 -13.22 8.00 8.55
N ARG A 74 -12.38 7.02 8.88
CA ARG A 74 -11.05 7.25 9.47
C ARG A 74 -10.14 7.98 8.48
N VAL A 75 -10.10 7.53 7.23
CA VAL A 75 -9.31 8.17 6.17
C VAL A 75 -9.85 9.58 5.85
N GLU A 76 -11.16 9.77 5.78
CA GLU A 76 -11.76 11.10 5.59
C GLU A 76 -11.41 12.07 6.72
N ARG A 77 -11.37 11.60 7.98
CA ARG A 77 -10.92 12.42 9.11
C ARG A 77 -9.45 12.80 8.98
N ALA A 78 -8.58 11.86 8.60
CA ALA A 78 -7.16 12.13 8.37
C ALA A 78 -6.94 13.13 7.21
N ALA A 79 -7.68 12.98 6.10
CA ALA A 79 -7.58 13.91 4.98
C ALA A 79 -7.93 15.35 5.37
N ARG A 80 -8.87 15.55 6.33
CA ARG A 80 -9.23 16.88 6.85
C ARG A 80 -8.11 17.55 7.65
N THR A 81 -7.10 16.82 8.10
CA THR A 81 -5.95 17.41 8.81
C THR A 81 -4.84 17.90 7.88
N LEU A 82 -4.96 17.66 6.57
CA LEU A 82 -3.96 18.09 5.60
C LEU A 82 -3.99 19.62 5.40
N THR A 83 -2.81 20.22 5.53
CA THR A 83 -2.56 21.63 5.21
C THR A 83 -2.51 21.86 3.70
N ASP A 84 -2.53 23.13 3.28
CA ASP A 84 -2.45 23.49 1.85
C ASP A 84 -1.11 23.07 1.23
N ASP A 85 -0.03 23.09 2.00
CA ASP A 85 1.30 22.66 1.55
C ASP A 85 1.41 21.13 1.39
N GLN A 86 0.57 20.37 2.10
CA GLN A 86 0.55 18.91 2.03
C GLN A 86 -0.40 18.38 0.96
N TRP A 87 -1.53 19.05 0.72
CA TRP A 87 -2.59 18.54 -0.15
C TRP A 87 -2.43 19.01 -1.61
N GLN A 88 -1.66 18.25 -2.37
CA GLN A 88 -1.52 18.47 -3.81
C GLN A 88 -2.90 18.39 -4.50
N PHE A 89 -3.27 19.46 -5.22
CA PHE A 89 -4.58 19.63 -5.88
C PHE A 89 -5.82 19.75 -4.97
N LYS A 90 -5.67 20.22 -3.71
CA LYS A 90 -6.79 20.45 -2.78
C LYS A 90 -8.02 21.10 -3.42
N LYS A 91 -7.82 22.19 -4.19
CA LYS A 91 -8.91 22.89 -4.90
C LYS A 91 -9.74 21.97 -5.79
N LYS A 92 -9.11 21.05 -6.53
CA LYS A 92 -9.79 20.07 -7.40
C LYS A 92 -10.47 18.99 -6.57
N GLY A 93 -9.82 18.51 -5.50
CA GLY A 93 -10.38 17.52 -4.59
C GLY A 93 -11.67 17.99 -3.88
N LEU A 94 -11.77 19.30 -3.59
CA LEU A 94 -12.95 19.88 -2.94
C LEU A 94 -14.13 20.17 -3.91
N GLN A 95 -13.94 20.08 -5.23
CA GLN A 95 -15.01 20.37 -6.21
C GLN A 95 -16.05 19.25 -6.35
N ARG A 96 -15.73 18.03 -5.93
CA ARG A 96 -16.59 16.84 -6.07
C ARG A 96 -16.66 16.04 -4.76
N GLY A 97 -17.08 16.70 -3.68
CA GLY A 97 -17.52 16.00 -2.47
C GLY A 97 -18.69 15.07 -2.77
#